data_AF-A0A8J2PYP2-F1
#
_entry.id   AF-A0A8J2PYP2-F1
#
_cell.length_a   1.000
_cell.length_b   1.000
_cell.length_c   1.000
_cell.angle_alpha   90.00
_cell.angle_beta   90.00
_cell.angle_gamma   90.00
#
_symmetry.space_group_name_H-M   'P 1'
#
loop_
_entity.id
_entity.type
_entity.pdbx_description
1 polymer ?
#
loop_
_entity_poly.entity_id
_entity_poly.type
_entity_poly.pdbx_seq_one_letter_code
_entity_poly.pdbx_strand_id
1 'polypeptide(L)'
;MDLCHKSYKKVIQSAASNTDRLKLCEWWRLFVENTTLDDSSNDALLCQIDWRSECLQERLKFTRCVNERMQISELLIVSLIEGYEIAIQCMATFSVVKLKQRIDGLCAMISDYLRNFCQLNKVSLVIEEGIELLRLIYNEAKDEFDTIIQNKLKNDDEQKSLMAIMNEINLVLQHCSWCDVSFINKEEMKSNNITIAYDNSNGAIDQSNNISTTNELSSSDDLYHDDIIEARF
;
A
#
# COMPACT_ATOMS: atom_id res chain seq x y z
N MET A 1 -28.16 -2.10 -1.65
CA MET A 1 -28.67 -2.81 -0.46
C MET A 1 -27.51 -2.96 0.54
N ASP A 2 -27.66 -2.66 1.83
CA ASP A 2 -26.61 -2.88 2.86
C ASP A 2 -26.92 -4.22 3.54
N LEU A 3 -26.05 -5.23 3.42
CA LEU A 3 -26.21 -6.56 4.03
C LEU A 3 -26.07 -6.54 5.57
N CYS A 4 -26.40 -5.42 6.21
CA CYS A 4 -26.14 -5.13 7.60
C CYS A 4 -24.65 -5.19 7.96
N HIS A 5 -23.78 -4.83 7.02
CA HIS A 5 -22.33 -4.90 7.20
C HIS A 5 -21.86 -4.04 8.39
N LYS A 6 -22.53 -2.89 8.61
CA LYS A 6 -22.29 -2.05 9.79
C LYS A 6 -22.64 -2.75 11.11
N SER A 7 -23.68 -3.59 11.12
CA SER A 7 -24.05 -4.37 12.31
C SER A 7 -23.02 -5.47 12.57
N TYR A 8 -22.55 -6.14 11.52
CA TYR A 8 -21.44 -7.10 11.61
C TYR A 8 -20.20 -6.49 12.28
N LYS A 9 -19.76 -5.29 11.86
CA LYS A 9 -18.61 -4.60 12.47
C LYS A 9 -18.79 -4.40 13.98
N LYS A 10 -19.98 -3.99 14.42
CA LYS A 10 -20.30 -3.81 15.85
C LYS A 10 -20.23 -5.14 16.61
N VAL A 11 -20.75 -6.22 16.02
CA VAL A 11 -20.74 -7.55 16.64
C VAL A 11 -19.31 -8.03 16.85
N ILE A 12 -18.42 -7.89 15.85
CA ILE A 12 -16.99 -8.23 16.01
C ILE A 12 -16.32 -7.41 17.13
N GLN A 13 -16.58 -6.11 17.17
CA GLN A 13 -15.99 -5.23 18.19
C GLN A 13 -16.44 -5.64 19.60
N SER A 14 -17.69 -6.08 19.75
CA SER A 14 -18.27 -6.56 21.01
C SER A 14 -17.88 -7.99 21.40
N ALA A 15 -17.25 -8.75 20.51
CA ALA A 15 -16.91 -10.14 20.78
C ALA A 15 -15.90 -10.27 21.92
N ALA A 16 -16.14 -11.25 22.81
CA ALA A 16 -15.40 -11.41 24.06
C ALA A 16 -13.98 -11.96 23.87
N SER A 17 -13.72 -12.68 22.77
CA SER A 17 -12.41 -13.31 22.50
C SER A 17 -11.99 -13.19 21.04
N ASN A 18 -10.69 -13.30 20.77
CA ASN A 18 -10.16 -13.35 19.40
C ASN A 18 -10.65 -14.58 18.64
N THR A 19 -10.88 -15.70 19.33
CA THR A 19 -11.45 -16.91 18.74
C THR A 19 -12.87 -16.66 18.23
N ASP A 20 -13.69 -15.93 18.99
CA ASP A 20 -15.05 -15.59 18.56
C ASP A 20 -15.02 -14.59 17.40
N ARG A 21 -14.09 -13.63 17.41
CA ARG A 21 -13.86 -12.72 16.29
C ARG A 21 -13.51 -13.47 15.01
N LEU A 22 -12.59 -14.44 15.08
CA LEU A 22 -12.23 -15.26 13.92
C LEU A 22 -13.41 -16.05 13.36
N LYS A 23 -14.21 -16.67 14.24
CA LYS A 23 -15.45 -17.38 13.83
C LYS A 23 -16.45 -16.44 13.17
N LEU A 24 -16.62 -15.23 13.70
CA LEU A 24 -17.52 -14.23 13.14
C LEU A 24 -17.02 -13.71 11.79
N CYS A 25 -15.71 -13.46 11.64
CA CYS A 25 -15.12 -13.12 10.34
C CYS A 25 -15.36 -14.23 9.32
N GLU A 26 -15.10 -15.49 9.68
CA GLU A 26 -15.28 -16.61 8.76
C GLU A 26 -16.75 -16.81 8.36
N TRP A 27 -17.66 -16.70 9.33
CA TRP A 27 -19.10 -16.74 9.06
C TRP A 27 -19.52 -15.62 8.11
N TRP A 28 -19.07 -14.38 8.35
CA TRP A 28 -19.39 -13.24 7.50
C TRP A 28 -18.80 -13.37 6.09
N ARG A 29 -17.55 -13.82 5.97
CA ARG A 29 -16.90 -14.09 4.68
C ARG A 29 -17.74 -15.07 3.86
N LEU A 30 -18.08 -16.22 4.45
CA LEU A 30 -18.91 -17.23 3.79
C LEU A 30 -20.31 -16.71 3.46
N PHE A 31 -20.92 -15.91 4.34
CA PHE A 31 -22.21 -15.29 4.07
C PHE A 31 -22.16 -14.37 2.85
N VAL A 32 -21.17 -13.46 2.77
CA VAL A 32 -21.04 -12.52 1.66
C VAL A 32 -20.67 -13.23 0.35
N GLU A 33 -19.86 -14.29 0.39
CA GLU A 33 -19.52 -15.10 -0.80
C GLU A 33 -20.72 -15.86 -1.35
N ASN A 34 -21.61 -16.36 -0.48
CA ASN A 34 -22.78 -17.13 -0.91
C ASN A 34 -24.04 -16.28 -1.12
N THR A 35 -23.98 -14.98 -0.86
CA THR A 35 -25.11 -14.07 -1.06
C THR A 35 -25.09 -13.49 -2.46
N THR A 36 -26.08 -13.85 -3.27
CA THR A 36 -26.36 -13.15 -4.53
C THR A 36 -27.19 -11.90 -4.23
N LEU A 37 -26.72 -10.73 -4.67
CA LEU A 37 -27.52 -9.51 -4.62
C LEU A 37 -28.45 -9.46 -5.83
N ASP A 38 -29.69 -9.01 -5.61
CA ASP A 38 -30.66 -8.76 -6.69
C ASP A 38 -30.19 -7.63 -7.63
N ASP A 39 -29.31 -6.76 -7.13
CA ASP A 39 -28.69 -5.66 -7.86
C ASP A 39 -27.40 -6.15 -8.54
N SER A 40 -27.44 -6.22 -9.87
CA SER A 40 -26.30 -6.64 -10.71
C SER A 40 -25.41 -5.48 -11.15
N SER A 41 -25.53 -4.30 -10.54
CA SER A 41 -24.68 -3.16 -10.86
C SER A 41 -23.25 -3.36 -10.38
N ASN A 42 -22.30 -2.73 -11.09
CA ASN A 42 -20.89 -2.73 -10.68
C ASN A 42 -20.69 -2.05 -9.32
N ASP A 43 -21.53 -1.07 -8.95
CA ASP A 43 -21.49 -0.46 -7.61
C ASP A 43 -21.87 -1.47 -6.52
N ALA A 44 -22.87 -2.31 -6.76
CA ALA A 44 -23.24 -3.38 -5.85
C ALA A 44 -22.13 -4.44 -5.73
N LEU A 45 -21.49 -4.79 -6.84
CA LEU A 45 -20.35 -5.72 -6.86
C LEU A 45 -19.13 -5.15 -6.11
N LEU A 46 -18.77 -3.89 -6.36
CA LEU A 46 -17.71 -3.19 -5.63
C LEU A 46 -17.99 -3.15 -4.12
N CYS A 47 -19.25 -2.93 -3.74
CA CYS A 47 -19.64 -2.93 -2.33
C CYS A 47 -19.44 -4.31 -1.68
N GLN A 48 -19.75 -5.40 -2.39
CA GLN A 48 -19.46 -6.75 -1.89
C GLN A 48 -17.96 -7.01 -1.76
N ILE A 49 -17.16 -6.58 -2.75
CA ILE A 49 -15.70 -6.70 -2.71
C ILE A 49 -15.12 -5.93 -1.52
N ASP A 50 -15.62 -4.73 -1.24
CA ASP A 50 -15.21 -3.95 -0.08
C ASP A 50 -15.54 -4.69 1.22
N TRP A 51 -16.72 -5.28 1.35
CA TRP A 51 -17.09 -6.06 2.53
C TRP A 51 -16.23 -7.32 2.72
N ARG A 52 -15.87 -8.01 1.63
CA ARG A 52 -14.95 -9.16 1.66
C ARG A 52 -13.56 -8.71 2.09
N SER A 53 -13.05 -7.65 1.48
CA SER A 53 -11.72 -7.08 1.77
C SER A 53 -11.60 -6.65 3.23
N GLU A 54 -12.57 -5.89 3.75
CA GLU A 54 -12.59 -5.45 5.15
C GLU A 54 -12.67 -6.64 6.12
N CYS A 55 -13.41 -7.69 5.75
CA CYS A 55 -13.48 -8.92 6.55
C CYS A 55 -12.13 -9.64 6.61
N LEU A 56 -11.42 -9.77 5.49
CA LEU A 56 -10.09 -10.39 5.44
C LEU A 56 -9.07 -9.56 6.24
N GLN A 57 -9.12 -8.23 6.15
CA GLN A 57 -8.29 -7.32 6.94
C GLN A 57 -8.52 -7.49 8.44
N GLU A 58 -9.79 -7.59 8.89
CA GLU A 58 -10.09 -7.87 10.29
C GLU A 58 -9.56 -9.24 10.72
N ARG A 59 -9.72 -10.26 9.88
CA ARG A 59 -9.21 -11.61 10.18
C ARG A 59 -7.69 -11.64 10.34
N LEU A 60 -6.94 -10.90 9.51
CA LEU A 60 -5.48 -10.81 9.62
C LEU A 60 -5.01 -10.33 11.00
N LYS A 61 -5.74 -9.42 11.65
CA LYS A 61 -5.39 -8.88 12.98
C LYS A 61 -5.35 -9.94 14.07
N PHE A 62 -6.15 -11.02 13.91
CA PHE A 62 -6.32 -12.05 14.92
C PHE A 62 -5.64 -13.37 14.55
N THR A 63 -5.20 -13.53 13.30
CA THR A 63 -4.58 -14.76 12.80
C THR A 63 -3.11 -14.80 13.19
N ARG A 64 -2.68 -15.89 13.85
CA ARG A 64 -1.29 -16.07 14.30
C ARG A 64 -0.46 -16.99 13.41
N CYS A 65 -1.10 -17.97 12.77
CA CYS A 65 -0.42 -18.93 11.90
C CYS A 65 0.15 -18.21 10.67
N VAL A 66 1.46 -18.32 10.44
CA VAL A 66 2.15 -17.65 9.32
C VAL A 66 1.56 -18.08 7.97
N ASN A 67 1.35 -19.38 7.78
CA ASN A 67 0.79 -19.92 6.53
C ASN A 67 -0.63 -19.42 6.28
N GLU A 68 -1.46 -19.35 7.31
CA GLU A 68 -2.83 -18.84 7.20
C GLU A 68 -2.82 -17.33 6.93
N ARG A 69 -1.94 -16.57 7.58
CA ARG A 69 -1.77 -15.14 7.29
C ARG A 69 -1.36 -14.90 5.84
N MET A 70 -0.43 -15.70 5.31
CA MET A 70 -0.01 -15.62 3.91
C MET A 70 -1.19 -15.84 2.98
N GLN A 71 -1.96 -16.92 3.18
CA GLN A 71 -3.16 -17.23 2.38
C GLN A 71 -4.22 -16.12 2.45
N ILE A 72 -4.47 -15.56 3.64
CA ILE A 72 -5.42 -14.46 3.79
C ILE A 72 -4.92 -13.21 3.06
N SER A 73 -3.62 -12.90 3.14
CA SER A 73 -3.03 -11.77 2.41
C SER A 73 -3.14 -11.94 0.90
N GLU A 74 -2.93 -13.15 0.36
CA GLU A 74 -3.14 -13.43 -1.07
C GLU A 74 -4.61 -13.21 -1.47
N LEU A 75 -5.56 -13.75 -0.72
CA LEU A 75 -7.00 -13.54 -0.98
C LEU A 75 -7.40 -12.07 -0.93
N LEU A 76 -6.81 -11.30 -0.02
CA LEU A 76 -7.05 -9.87 0.08
C LEU A 76 -6.47 -9.13 -1.13
N ILE A 77 -5.30 -9.51 -1.61
CA ILE A 77 -4.70 -8.93 -2.82
C ILE A 77 -5.56 -9.24 -4.05
N VAL A 78 -6.07 -10.47 -4.21
CA VAL A 78 -7.06 -10.80 -5.26
C VAL A 78 -8.27 -9.87 -5.20
N SER A 79 -8.85 -9.69 -4.00
CA SER A 79 -10.03 -8.84 -3.81
C SER A 79 -9.75 -7.37 -4.17
N LEU A 80 -8.54 -6.88 -3.89
CA LEU A 80 -8.13 -5.52 -4.20
C LEU A 80 -7.88 -5.32 -5.70
N ILE A 81 -7.29 -6.31 -6.38
CA ILE A 81 -7.12 -6.32 -7.85
C ILE A 81 -8.51 -6.28 -8.51
N GLU A 82 -9.39 -7.21 -8.17
CA GLU A 82 -10.75 -7.28 -8.72
C GLU A 82 -11.51 -5.96 -8.49
N GLY A 83 -11.42 -5.41 -7.28
CA GLY A 83 -12.04 -4.13 -6.94
C GLY A 83 -11.48 -2.95 -7.75
N TYR A 84 -10.19 -2.96 -8.07
CA TYR A 84 -9.59 -1.95 -8.95
C TYR A 84 -10.11 -2.08 -10.39
N GLU A 85 -10.12 -3.29 -10.94
CA GLU A 85 -10.55 -3.56 -12.31
C GLU A 85 -12.01 -3.16 -12.56
N ILE A 86 -12.90 -3.47 -11.62
CA ILE A 86 -14.30 -3.07 -11.73
C ILE A 86 -14.44 -1.54 -11.57
N ALA A 87 -13.67 -0.93 -10.66
CA ALA A 87 -13.72 0.50 -10.45
C ALA A 87 -13.29 1.28 -11.71
N ILE A 88 -12.26 0.81 -12.41
CA ILE A 88 -11.80 1.47 -13.63
C ILE A 88 -12.79 1.35 -14.79
N GLN A 89 -13.50 0.21 -14.90
CA GLN A 89 -14.61 0.05 -15.85
C GLN A 89 -15.78 1.00 -15.56
N CYS A 90 -15.86 1.52 -14.33
CA CYS A 90 -16.91 2.41 -13.85
C CYS A 90 -16.43 3.85 -13.64
N MET A 91 -15.31 4.27 -14.24
CA MET A 91 -14.69 5.59 -14.01
C MET A 91 -15.68 6.77 -14.12
N ALA A 92 -16.68 6.70 -14.99
CA ALA A 92 -17.70 7.75 -15.13
C ALA A 92 -18.59 7.95 -13.88
N THR A 93 -18.71 6.94 -13.01
CA THR A 93 -19.52 6.96 -11.78
C THR A 93 -18.68 6.88 -10.50
N PHE A 94 -17.39 6.59 -10.61
CA PHE A 94 -16.50 6.35 -9.47
C PHE A 94 -15.58 7.56 -9.18
N SER A 95 -15.41 7.93 -7.90
CA SER A 95 -14.58 9.09 -7.56
C SER A 95 -13.08 8.76 -7.56
N VAL A 96 -12.27 9.70 -8.05
CA VAL A 96 -10.79 9.62 -8.04
C VAL A 96 -10.25 9.29 -6.65
N VAL A 97 -10.87 9.85 -5.61
CA VAL A 97 -10.52 9.58 -4.20
C VAL A 97 -10.66 8.10 -3.85
N LYS A 98 -11.74 7.45 -4.28
CA LYS A 98 -11.94 6.02 -4.01
C LYS A 98 -11.00 5.16 -4.84
N LEU A 99 -10.69 5.53 -6.08
CA LEU A 99 -9.72 4.81 -6.91
C LEU A 99 -8.33 4.86 -6.25
N LYS A 100 -7.92 6.05 -5.79
CA LYS A 100 -6.69 6.21 -5.02
C LYS A 100 -6.67 5.33 -3.77
N GLN A 101 -7.76 5.29 -2.99
CA GLN A 101 -7.85 4.42 -1.81
C GLN A 101 -7.63 2.93 -2.14
N ARG A 102 -8.11 2.47 -3.30
CA ARG A 102 -7.87 1.09 -3.76
C ARG A 102 -6.40 0.85 -4.10
N ILE A 103 -5.77 1.79 -4.81
CA ILE A 103 -4.35 1.73 -5.14
C ILE A 103 -3.52 1.71 -3.85
N ASP A 104 -3.78 2.63 -2.92
CA ASP A 104 -3.10 2.70 -1.62
C ASP A 104 -3.25 1.37 -0.85
N GLY A 105 -4.46 0.79 -0.87
CA GLY A 105 -4.73 -0.51 -0.24
C GLY A 105 -3.93 -1.66 -0.86
N LEU A 106 -3.86 -1.71 -2.20
CA LEU A 106 -3.07 -2.70 -2.92
C LEU A 106 -1.57 -2.55 -2.64
N CYS A 107 -1.05 -1.32 -2.70
CA CYS A 107 0.35 -1.01 -2.36
C CYS A 107 0.71 -1.45 -0.95
N ALA A 108 -0.14 -1.13 0.03
CA ALA A 108 0.08 -1.50 1.42
C ALA A 108 0.10 -3.02 1.62
N MET A 109 -0.84 -3.74 0.99
CA MET A 109 -0.94 -5.20 1.14
C MET A 109 0.20 -5.94 0.44
N ILE A 110 0.60 -5.53 -0.77
CA ILE A 110 1.76 -6.11 -1.46
C ILE A 110 3.03 -5.85 -0.66
N SER A 111 3.22 -4.62 -0.17
CA SER A 111 4.39 -4.28 0.66
C SER A 111 4.45 -5.11 1.95
N ASP A 112 3.32 -5.26 2.63
CA ASP A 112 3.26 -6.09 3.84
C ASP A 112 3.52 -7.57 3.52
N TYR A 113 2.98 -8.08 2.42
CA TYR A 113 3.23 -9.43 1.96
C TYR A 113 4.73 -9.67 1.70
N LEU A 114 5.35 -8.80 0.90
CA LEU A 114 6.77 -8.92 0.54
C LEU A 114 7.65 -8.85 1.78
N ARG A 115 7.39 -7.91 2.69
CA ARG A 115 8.14 -7.77 3.94
C ARG A 115 8.07 -9.02 4.83
N ASN A 116 6.90 -9.65 4.91
CA ASN A 116 6.66 -10.73 5.86
C ASN A 116 6.90 -12.13 5.29
N PHE A 117 6.78 -12.32 3.97
CA PHE A 117 6.70 -13.66 3.37
C PHE A 117 7.65 -13.90 2.19
N CYS A 118 8.40 -12.90 1.69
CA CYS A 118 9.27 -13.07 0.51
C CYS A 118 10.36 -14.13 0.65
N GLN A 119 10.73 -14.49 1.89
CA GLN A 119 11.76 -15.50 2.17
C GLN A 119 11.20 -16.92 2.27
N LEU A 120 9.88 -17.08 2.36
CA LEU A 120 9.25 -18.35 2.72
C LEU A 120 8.99 -19.28 1.53
N ASN A 121 9.02 -18.79 0.28
CA ASN A 121 8.90 -19.54 -0.97
C ASN A 121 9.03 -18.61 -2.19
N LYS A 122 8.92 -19.16 -3.42
CA LYS A 122 8.67 -18.40 -4.65
C LYS A 122 7.47 -17.46 -4.44
N VAL A 123 7.59 -16.22 -4.90
CA VAL A 123 6.49 -15.25 -4.91
C VAL A 123 5.28 -15.86 -5.61
N SER A 124 4.11 -15.72 -4.99
CA SER A 124 2.86 -16.28 -5.51
C SER A 124 2.39 -15.52 -6.75
N LEU A 125 1.72 -16.22 -7.68
CA LEU A 125 1.26 -15.64 -8.94
C LEU A 125 0.36 -14.42 -8.73
N VAL A 126 -0.48 -14.44 -7.69
CA VAL A 126 -1.36 -13.31 -7.33
C VAL A 126 -0.56 -12.06 -6.97
N ILE A 127 0.60 -12.23 -6.34
CA ILE A 127 1.47 -11.12 -5.95
C ILE A 127 2.18 -10.57 -7.19
N GLU A 128 2.63 -11.46 -8.09
CA GLU A 128 3.19 -11.06 -9.39
C GLU A 128 2.16 -10.26 -10.19
N GLU A 129 0.91 -10.72 -10.27
CA GLU A 129 -0.20 -10.03 -10.93
C GLU A 129 -0.47 -8.65 -10.30
N GLY A 130 -0.50 -8.57 -8.98
CA GLY A 130 -0.65 -7.29 -8.28
C GLY A 130 0.50 -6.31 -8.56
N ILE A 131 1.74 -6.81 -8.65
CA ILE A 131 2.90 -5.98 -9.01
C ILE A 131 2.81 -5.48 -10.45
N GLU A 132 2.42 -6.34 -11.39
CA GLU A 132 2.23 -5.93 -12.80
C GLU A 132 1.10 -4.92 -12.95
N LEU A 133 0.00 -5.08 -12.20
CA LEU A 133 -1.05 -4.07 -12.15
C LEU A 133 -0.52 -2.72 -11.65
N LEU A 134 0.24 -2.71 -10.55
CA LEU A 134 0.86 -1.47 -10.05
C LEU A 134 1.81 -0.84 -11.09
N ARG A 135 2.58 -1.65 -11.82
CA ARG A 135 3.45 -1.14 -12.92
C ARG A 135 2.64 -0.50 -14.04
N LEU A 136 1.53 -1.11 -14.45
CA LEU A 136 0.62 -0.54 -15.44
C LEU A 136 0.09 0.82 -14.98
N ILE A 137 -0.43 0.88 -13.76
CA ILE A 137 -0.97 2.11 -13.16
C ILE A 137 0.09 3.21 -13.09
N TYR A 138 1.32 2.87 -12.69
CA TYR A 138 2.43 3.83 -12.65
C TYR A 138 2.72 4.43 -14.03
N ASN A 139 2.79 3.58 -15.07
CA ASN A 139 3.08 4.04 -16.42
C ASN A 139 1.96 4.92 -16.98
N GLU A 140 0.69 4.54 -16.77
CA GLU A 140 -0.45 5.36 -17.17
C GLU A 140 -0.46 6.73 -16.47
N ALA A 141 -0.21 6.75 -15.15
CA ALA A 141 -0.14 7.98 -14.38
C ALA A 141 1.02 8.88 -14.82
N LYS A 142 2.16 8.27 -15.21
CA LYS A 142 3.32 8.99 -15.73
C LYS A 142 3.03 9.63 -17.09
N ASP A 143 2.43 8.88 -18.02
CA ASP A 143 2.09 9.38 -19.35
C ASP A 143 1.08 10.55 -19.25
N GLU A 144 0.13 10.45 -18.33
CA GLU A 144 -0.82 11.53 -18.04
C GLU A 144 -0.12 12.76 -17.45
N PHE A 145 0.76 12.57 -16.47
CA PHE A 145 1.56 13.65 -15.88
C PHE A 145 2.39 14.38 -16.94
N ASP A 146 3.12 13.64 -17.78
CA ASP A 146 3.95 14.20 -18.85
C ASP A 146 3.10 14.99 -19.85
N THR A 147 1.90 14.51 -20.17
CA THR A 147 0.93 15.19 -21.04
C THR A 147 0.47 16.53 -20.44
N ILE A 148 0.18 16.59 -19.14
CA ILE A 148 -0.21 17.82 -18.44
C ILE A 148 0.93 18.84 -18.48
N ILE A 149 2.17 18.41 -18.24
CA ILE A 149 3.37 19.25 -18.28
C ILE A 149 3.60 19.81 -19.69
N GLN A 150 3.54 18.96 -20.72
CA GLN A 150 3.75 19.38 -22.12
C GLN A 150 2.70 20.39 -22.58
N ASN A 151 1.44 20.17 -22.21
CA ASN A 151 0.33 21.04 -22.58
C ASN A 151 0.23 22.33 -21.72
N LYS A 152 1.11 22.50 -20.73
CA LYS A 152 1.11 23.64 -19.79
C LYS A 152 -0.25 23.84 -19.12
N LEU A 153 -0.96 22.74 -18.86
CA LEU A 153 -2.23 22.78 -18.16
C LEU A 153 -1.96 23.14 -16.69
N LYS A 154 -2.60 24.20 -16.20
CA LYS A 154 -2.54 24.58 -14.79
C LYS A 154 -3.57 23.79 -14.00
N ASN A 155 -3.28 22.51 -13.75
CA ASN A 155 -4.05 21.68 -12.82
C ASN A 155 -3.14 21.16 -11.70
N ASP A 156 -2.86 22.03 -10.74
CA ASP A 156 -1.89 21.80 -9.66
C ASP A 156 -2.31 20.65 -8.73
N ASP A 157 -3.61 20.45 -8.56
CA ASP A 157 -4.17 19.41 -7.68
C ASP A 157 -4.11 18.02 -8.33
N GLU A 158 -4.39 17.94 -9.63
CA GLU A 158 -4.28 16.70 -10.42
C GLU A 158 -2.82 16.25 -10.54
N GLN A 159 -1.90 17.17 -10.82
CA GLN A 159 -0.46 16.89 -10.83
C GLN A 159 0.03 16.33 -9.49
N LYS A 160 -0.37 16.95 -8.37
CA LYS A 160 -0.03 16.45 -7.02
C LYS A 160 -0.61 15.07 -6.77
N SER A 161 -1.84 14.80 -7.21
CA SER A 161 -2.48 13.50 -7.04
C SER A 161 -1.75 12.40 -7.82
N LEU A 162 -1.42 12.65 -9.09
CA LEU A 162 -0.66 11.71 -9.93
C LEU A 162 0.72 11.43 -9.33
N MET A 163 1.43 12.49 -8.90
CA MET A 163 2.74 12.34 -8.27
C MET A 163 2.67 11.53 -6.97
N ALA A 164 1.62 11.71 -6.16
CA ALA A 164 1.40 10.93 -4.94
C ALA A 164 1.19 9.44 -5.25
N ILE A 165 0.37 9.10 -6.26
CA ILE A 165 0.14 7.73 -6.70
C ILE A 165 1.44 7.10 -7.20
N MET A 166 2.16 7.80 -8.08
CA MET A 166 3.43 7.33 -8.65
C MET A 166 4.46 7.04 -7.55
N ASN A 167 4.57 7.94 -6.55
CA ASN A 167 5.50 7.76 -5.43
C ASN A 167 5.14 6.54 -4.58
N GLU A 168 3.86 6.36 -4.24
CA GLU A 168 3.40 5.23 -3.44
C GLU A 168 3.72 3.89 -4.14
N ILE A 169 3.38 3.78 -5.42
CA ILE A 169 3.66 2.59 -6.22
C ILE A 169 5.16 2.34 -6.31
N ASN A 170 5.93 3.39 -6.57
CA ASN A 170 7.37 3.27 -6.71
C ASN A 170 8.04 2.72 -5.45
N LEU A 171 7.56 3.07 -4.25
CA LEU A 171 8.06 2.48 -3.00
C LEU A 171 7.87 0.96 -2.96
N VAL A 172 6.70 0.47 -3.39
CA VAL A 172 6.42 -0.97 -3.49
C VAL A 172 7.36 -1.64 -4.49
N LEU A 173 7.51 -1.03 -5.67
CA LEU A 173 8.33 -1.58 -6.75
C LEU A 173 9.82 -1.63 -6.38
N GLN A 174 10.33 -0.66 -5.61
CA GLN A 174 11.72 -0.67 -5.12
C GLN A 174 12.01 -1.83 -4.17
N HIS A 175 11.00 -2.31 -3.42
CA HIS A 175 11.14 -3.49 -2.57
C HIS A 175 11.18 -4.80 -3.36
N CYS A 176 10.80 -4.79 -4.64
CA CYS A 176 10.88 -5.94 -5.51
C CYS A 176 12.25 -5.95 -6.20
N SER A 177 13.15 -6.86 -5.81
CA SER A 177 14.47 -7.04 -6.45
C SER A 177 14.42 -7.44 -7.94
N TRP A 178 13.22 -7.68 -8.48
CA TRP A 178 12.95 -7.95 -9.90
C TRP A 178 12.45 -6.72 -10.67
N CYS A 179 12.29 -5.58 -9.99
CA CYS A 179 12.02 -4.31 -10.63
C CYS A 179 13.35 -3.58 -10.87
N ASP A 180 13.76 -3.46 -12.12
CA ASP A 180 14.81 -2.52 -12.49
C ASP A 180 14.22 -1.10 -12.41
N VAL A 181 14.16 -0.53 -11.19
CA VAL A 181 13.70 0.85 -10.94
C VAL A 181 14.86 1.83 -11.15
N SER A 182 15.65 1.64 -12.22
CA SER A 182 16.80 2.49 -12.55
C SER A 182 16.44 3.93 -12.94
N PHE A 183 15.17 4.33 -12.86
CA PHE A 183 14.72 5.69 -13.17
C PHE A 183 14.70 6.69 -12.00
N ILE A 184 15.05 6.28 -10.78
CA ILE A 184 15.13 7.22 -9.66
C ILE A 184 16.56 7.29 -9.13
N ASN A 185 17.41 8.01 -9.85
CA ASN A 185 18.58 8.63 -9.25
C ASN A 185 18.86 10.02 -9.85
N LYS A 186 18.49 11.02 -9.04
CA LYS A 186 19.18 12.30 -8.81
C LYS A 186 19.02 13.52 -9.73
N GLU A 187 18.37 13.46 -10.90
CA GLU A 187 18.29 14.67 -11.75
C GLU A 187 17.00 15.49 -11.64
N GLU A 188 15.83 14.89 -11.33
CA GLU A 188 14.56 15.65 -11.27
C GLU A 188 14.25 16.26 -9.89
N MET A 189 15.02 15.92 -8.85
CA MET A 189 14.97 16.57 -7.53
C MET A 189 15.89 17.80 -7.42
N LYS A 190 16.48 18.28 -8.54
CA LYS A 190 17.01 19.65 -8.57
C LYS A 190 15.84 20.61 -8.68
N SER A 191 15.27 20.88 -7.51
CA SER A 191 14.47 22.07 -7.23
C SER A 191 14.98 23.24 -8.06
N ASN A 192 14.06 23.82 -8.84
CA ASN A 192 14.15 25.17 -9.35
C ASN A 192 14.84 26.07 -8.32
N ASN A 193 16.07 26.49 -8.59
CA ASN A 193 16.69 27.61 -7.92
C ASN A 193 15.85 28.85 -8.25
N ILE A 194 14.80 29.07 -7.48
CA ILE A 194 14.16 30.37 -7.40
C ILE A 194 15.12 31.24 -6.59
N THR A 195 16.07 31.85 -7.28
CA THR A 195 16.87 32.96 -6.77
C THR A 195 15.91 34.12 -6.51
N ILE A 196 15.39 34.22 -5.29
CA ILE A 196 14.78 35.46 -4.83
C ILE A 196 15.94 36.41 -4.55
N ALA A 197 16.21 37.28 -5.53
CA ALA A 197 17.07 38.43 -5.33
C ALA A 197 16.39 39.38 -4.34
N TYR A 198 16.88 39.42 -3.10
CA TYR A 198 16.68 40.55 -2.20
C TYR A 198 18.01 41.30 -2.13
N ASP A 199 18.05 42.44 -2.83
CA ASP A 199 19.13 43.40 -2.74
C ASP A 199 18.87 44.42 -1.62
N ASN A 200 19.97 44.78 -0.95
CA ASN A 200 20.20 45.88 0.00
C ASN A 200 19.72 45.65 1.45
N SER A 201 20.53 45.81 2.52
CA SER A 201 21.73 46.63 2.70
C SER A 201 22.48 46.31 4.02
N ASN A 202 23.80 46.57 3.99
CA ASN A 202 24.72 46.98 5.06
C ASN A 202 24.93 46.14 6.35
N GLY A 203 26.18 45.71 6.57
CA GLY A 203 26.74 45.59 7.94
C GLY A 203 27.85 44.56 8.17
N ALA A 204 29.11 44.99 8.01
CA ALA A 204 30.37 44.63 8.71
C ALA A 204 30.65 43.21 9.31
N ILE A 205 31.73 42.59 8.80
CA ILE A 205 32.97 42.09 9.48
C ILE A 205 32.83 41.44 10.89
N ASP A 206 33.27 40.18 11.08
CA ASP A 206 34.55 39.83 11.76
C ASP A 206 34.87 38.31 11.80
N GLN A 207 36.15 38.01 11.98
CA GLN A 207 36.87 36.75 11.88
C GLN A 207 36.85 35.88 13.16
N SER A 208 37.25 34.61 12.97
CA SER A 208 38.20 33.81 13.80
C SER A 208 37.70 32.53 14.54
N ASN A 209 38.29 31.41 14.07
CA ASN A 209 38.84 30.21 14.73
C ASN A 209 38.44 29.78 16.17
N ASN A 210 38.15 28.48 16.34
CA ASN A 210 38.94 27.49 17.14
C ASN A 210 38.14 26.17 17.38
N ILE A 211 38.62 24.98 16.97
CA ILE A 211 39.47 23.98 17.69
C ILE A 211 38.68 22.93 18.53
N SER A 212 38.85 21.65 18.11
CA SER A 212 39.01 20.39 18.89
C SER A 212 37.82 19.85 19.73
N THR A 213 37.48 18.56 19.74
CA THR A 213 38.30 17.46 20.31
C THR A 213 37.63 16.07 20.08
N THR A 214 38.43 15.13 19.57
CA THR A 214 38.67 13.72 20.00
C THR A 214 37.56 12.68 20.27
N ASN A 215 37.72 11.52 19.58
CA ASN A 215 37.76 10.11 20.05
C ASN A 215 36.53 9.51 20.80
N GLU A 216 36.14 8.24 20.70
CA GLU A 216 36.83 7.00 20.28
C GLU A 216 35.79 5.87 20.04
N LEU A 217 36.17 4.87 19.25
CA LEU A 217 35.44 3.63 18.98
C LEU A 217 35.52 2.60 20.13
N SER A 218 34.54 1.68 20.21
CA SER A 218 34.68 0.20 20.38
C SER A 218 33.46 -0.40 21.11
N SER A 219 32.60 -1.21 20.48
CA SER A 219 32.57 -2.69 20.36
C SER A 219 32.26 -3.46 21.66
N SER A 220 31.14 -4.22 21.69
CA SER A 220 31.18 -5.70 21.71
C SER A 220 29.80 -6.33 21.47
N ASP A 221 29.83 -7.53 20.89
CA ASP A 221 28.75 -8.49 20.69
C ASP A 221 28.10 -8.96 22.00
N ASP A 222 26.85 -9.45 21.91
CA ASP A 222 26.41 -10.63 22.66
C ASP A 222 25.23 -11.35 21.95
N LEU A 223 25.50 -12.61 21.60
CA LEU A 223 24.58 -13.61 21.05
C LEU A 223 23.59 -14.11 22.10
N TYR A 224 22.34 -14.32 21.71
CA TYR A 224 21.46 -15.31 22.35
C TYR A 224 20.84 -16.23 21.29
N HIS A 225 21.26 -17.49 21.33
CA HIS A 225 20.67 -18.63 20.63
C HIS A 225 19.75 -19.41 21.60
N ASP A 226 18.91 -20.26 20.98
CA ASP A 226 18.11 -21.37 21.53
C ASP A 226 16.66 -21.02 21.95
N ASP A 227 15.59 -21.70 21.51
CA ASP A 227 15.42 -23.10 21.07
C ASP A 227 14.38 -23.26 19.94
N ILE A 228 14.72 -24.05 18.92
CA ILE A 228 13.79 -24.58 17.89
C ILE A 228 13.37 -25.99 18.33
N ILE A 229 12.09 -26.20 18.62
CA ILE A 229 11.53 -27.54 18.80
C ILE A 229 11.06 -28.06 17.43
N GLU A 230 11.84 -28.98 16.88
CA GLU A 230 11.49 -29.85 15.75
C GLU A 230 10.40 -30.84 16.20
N ALA A 231 9.25 -30.83 15.53
CA ALA A 231 8.25 -31.90 15.67
C ALA A 231 8.15 -32.65 14.33
N ARG A 232 8.75 -33.84 14.29
CA ARG A 232 8.42 -34.90 13.35
C ARG A 232 7.33 -35.75 13.99
N PHE A 233 6.20 -35.92 13.30
CA PHE A 233 5.50 -37.17 12.98
C PHE A 233 4.25 -36.86 12.16
#